data_AF-A0A9N9NJI5-F1
#
_entry.id   AF-A0A9N9NJI5-F1
#
_cell.length_a   1.000
_cell.length_b   1.000
_cell.length_c   1.000
_cell.angle_alpha   90.00
_cell.angle_beta   90.00
_cell.angle_gamma   90.00
#
_symmetry.space_group_name_H-M   'P 1'
#
loop_
_entity.id
_entity.type
_entity.pdbx_description
1 polymer ?
#
loop_
_entity_poly.entity_id
_entity_poly.type
_entity_poly.pdbx_seq_one_letter_code
_entity_poly.pdbx_strand_id
1 'polypeptide(L)'
;MYKDEESSKIKRDNELVLTDKTSGVSWILPTPLKTDGKVQAQPTTNTQSLTVLDNRTNKLYEIPITNNTISALKFKEIRADPLPGSREEDESGKGLKVFDPAYQNTAVCYSKITYINGDTGALRYRGYPIEQLAEKSTYLEVAYLLIYGELPSKQQYAYFSHEIMHHTFVHFNVSELMRKFNYDAHPMGMFISGISAMSTFHPDANPALAGSDLYIRDERIRNKQIYRLLGKTPTLAAIAYRHRIGR
;
A
#
# COMPACT_ATOMS: atom_id res chain seq x y z
N MET A 1 50.59 -0.37 -50.63
CA MET A 1 51.47 -1.26 -49.85
C MET A 1 52.15 -0.43 -48.78
N TYR A 2 51.53 -0.28 -47.61
CA TYR A 2 52.20 0.30 -46.44
C TYR A 2 52.13 -0.73 -45.32
N LYS A 3 53.31 -1.02 -44.78
CA LYS A 3 53.64 -2.13 -43.90
C LYS A 3 52.92 -2.03 -42.56
N ASP A 4 52.57 -3.19 -42.05
CA ASP A 4 52.16 -3.46 -40.68
C ASP A 4 53.17 -2.90 -39.67
N GLU A 5 52.71 -2.08 -38.72
CA GLU A 5 53.45 -1.76 -37.49
C GLU A 5 52.64 -2.21 -36.28
N GLU A 6 53.05 -3.37 -35.74
CA GLU A 6 52.50 -4.00 -34.55
C GLU A 6 52.75 -3.16 -33.29
N SER A 7 51.67 -2.75 -32.62
CA SER A 7 51.73 -2.26 -31.24
C SER A 7 51.87 -3.41 -30.25
N SER A 8 52.97 -3.42 -29.50
CA SER A 8 53.28 -4.43 -28.47
C SER A 8 52.36 -4.29 -27.24
N LYS A 9 51.56 -5.33 -26.95
CA LYS A 9 50.73 -5.44 -25.75
C LYS A 9 51.49 -6.19 -24.66
N ILE A 10 51.73 -5.56 -23.51
CA ILE A 10 52.26 -6.24 -22.32
C ILE A 10 51.11 -6.40 -21.33
N LYS A 11 50.72 -7.66 -21.06
CA LYS A 11 49.74 -8.00 -20.02
C LYS A 11 50.47 -8.18 -18.69
N ARG A 12 50.23 -7.27 -17.73
CA ARG A 12 50.42 -7.52 -16.31
C ARG A 12 49.12 -7.13 -15.61
N ASP A 13 48.60 -8.07 -14.82
CA ASP A 13 47.41 -8.03 -13.96
C ASP A 13 46.39 -6.89 -14.18
N ASN A 14 45.33 -7.24 -14.91
CA ASN A 14 44.02 -6.58 -15.00
C ASN A 14 43.90 -5.13 -15.48
N GLU A 15 44.96 -4.47 -15.93
CA GLU A 15 44.86 -3.15 -16.58
C GLU A 15 45.54 -3.13 -17.96
N LEU A 16 44.80 -2.68 -18.98
CA LEU A 16 45.35 -2.42 -20.32
C LEU A 16 45.88 -0.99 -20.37
N VAL A 17 47.20 -0.84 -20.26
CA VAL A 17 47.89 0.44 -20.42
C VAL A 17 48.34 0.57 -21.88
N LEU A 18 47.87 1.62 -22.55
CA LEU A 18 48.40 2.03 -23.87
C LEU A 18 49.42 3.15 -23.64
N THR A 19 50.62 2.95 -24.19
CA THR A 19 51.73 3.90 -24.11
C THR A 19 52.09 4.33 -25.51
N ASP A 20 51.97 5.63 -25.81
CA ASP A 20 52.44 6.21 -27.06
C ASP A 20 53.97 6.42 -26.96
N LYS A 21 54.73 5.77 -27.85
CA LYS A 21 56.21 5.79 -27.81
C LYS A 21 56.82 7.14 -28.18
N THR A 22 56.06 8.02 -28.82
CA THR A 22 56.54 9.34 -29.28
C THR A 22 56.34 10.45 -28.24
N SER A 23 55.32 10.34 -27.40
CA SER A 23 54.95 11.36 -26.41
C SER A 23 55.17 10.92 -24.96
N GLY A 24 55.37 9.62 -24.70
CA GLY A 24 55.62 9.08 -23.36
C GLY A 24 54.42 9.11 -22.41
N VAL A 25 53.25 9.57 -22.88
CA VAL A 25 52.02 9.64 -22.10
C VAL A 25 51.35 8.26 -22.08
N SER A 26 50.97 7.80 -20.90
CA SER A 26 50.25 6.54 -20.69
C SER A 26 48.81 6.81 -20.31
N TRP A 27 47.89 6.07 -20.93
CA TRP A 27 46.48 6.09 -20.56
C TRP A 27 46.04 4.72 -20.04
N ILE A 28 45.40 4.72 -18.88
CA ILE A 28 44.78 3.53 -18.29
C ILE A 28 43.35 3.45 -18.83
N LEU A 29 43.08 2.44 -19.65
CA LEU A 29 41.73 2.20 -20.15
C LEU A 29 40.93 1.46 -19.08
N PRO A 30 39.72 1.93 -18.69
CA PRO A 30 38.86 1.18 -17.80
C PRO A 30 38.39 -0.09 -18.52
N THR A 31 38.81 -1.25 -18.04
CA THR A 31 38.44 -2.54 -18.62
C THR A 31 36.95 -2.82 -18.32
N PRO A 32 36.06 -2.96 -19.34
CA PRO A 32 34.74 -3.52 -19.09
C PRO A 32 34.89 -5.03 -18.83
N LEU A 33 34.44 -5.50 -17.67
CA LEU A 33 34.27 -6.92 -17.38
C LEU A 33 33.22 -7.50 -18.35
N LYS A 34 33.67 -8.03 -19.48
CA LYS A 34 32.83 -8.84 -20.37
C LYS A 34 32.85 -10.29 -19.90
N THR A 35 31.80 -10.66 -19.17
CA THR A 35 31.35 -12.05 -19.05
C THR A 35 29.86 -12.06 -19.39
N ASP A 36 29.51 -12.72 -20.49
CA ASP A 36 28.15 -13.03 -20.95
C ASP A 36 27.16 -11.88 -21.15
N GLY A 37 27.48 -10.97 -22.08
CA GLY A 37 26.47 -10.21 -22.84
C GLY A 37 25.54 -9.27 -22.04
N LYS A 38 25.74 -9.12 -20.73
CA LYS A 38 25.00 -8.19 -19.88
C LYS A 38 25.90 -7.01 -19.52
N VAL A 39 25.45 -5.81 -19.85
CA VAL A 39 26.04 -4.56 -19.35
C VAL A 39 25.85 -4.55 -17.83
N GLN A 40 26.90 -4.82 -17.07
CA GLN A 40 26.89 -4.58 -15.63
C GLN A 40 27.34 -3.14 -15.39
N ALA A 41 26.44 -2.32 -14.86
CA ALA A 41 26.81 -1.04 -14.26
C ALA A 41 27.74 -1.31 -13.07
N GLN A 42 28.80 -0.51 -12.92
CA GLN A 42 29.62 -0.57 -11.71
C GLN A 42 28.70 -0.34 -10.49
N PRO A 43 28.82 -1.15 -9.42
CA PRO A 43 28.03 -0.94 -8.21
C PRO A 43 28.37 0.45 -7.67
N THR A 44 27.39 1.35 -7.66
CA THR A 44 27.54 2.63 -7.01
C THR A 44 27.70 2.40 -5.51
N THR A 45 28.31 3.35 -4.81
CA THR A 45 28.71 3.27 -3.38
C THR A 45 27.56 3.06 -2.40
N ASN A 46 26.32 2.90 -2.88
CA ASN A 46 25.11 2.77 -2.08
C ASN A 46 24.48 1.39 -2.30
N THR A 47 24.52 0.53 -1.28
CA THR A 47 24.04 -0.87 -1.37
C THR A 47 22.51 -1.01 -1.37
N GLN A 48 21.75 0.09 -1.16
CA GLN A 48 20.29 0.09 -1.05
C GLN A 48 19.58 0.96 -2.12
N SER A 49 20.06 0.94 -3.36
CA SER A 49 19.40 1.60 -4.49
C SER A 49 19.32 0.70 -5.73
N LEU A 50 18.33 0.99 -6.57
CA LEU A 50 18.15 0.44 -7.90
C LEU A 50 18.61 1.47 -8.93
N THR A 51 19.59 1.10 -9.74
CA THR A 51 20.04 1.92 -10.87
C THR A 51 19.28 1.51 -12.14
N VAL A 52 18.50 2.44 -12.69
CA VAL A 52 17.70 2.25 -13.91
C VAL A 52 18.33 3.05 -15.04
N LEU A 53 18.70 2.38 -16.12
CA LEU A 53 19.15 3.00 -17.37
C LEU A 53 17.96 3.01 -18.35
N ASP A 54 17.50 4.21 -18.74
CA ASP A 54 16.52 4.33 -19.83
C ASP A 54 17.25 4.33 -21.17
N ASN A 55 17.17 3.22 -21.92
CA ASN A 55 17.84 3.08 -23.22
C ASN A 55 17.30 4.04 -24.30
N ARG A 56 16.11 4.61 -24.11
CA ARG A 56 15.54 5.59 -25.07
C ARG A 56 16.24 6.93 -24.98
N THR A 57 16.66 7.31 -23.78
CA THR A 57 17.29 8.62 -23.51
C THR A 57 18.74 8.53 -23.05
N ASN A 58 19.25 7.30 -22.82
CA ASN A 58 20.53 6.98 -22.20
C ASN A 58 20.76 7.67 -20.84
N LYS A 59 19.68 8.01 -20.12
CA LYS A 59 19.76 8.61 -18.78
C LYS A 59 19.77 7.54 -17.71
N LEU A 60 20.65 7.72 -16.73
CA LEU A 60 20.75 6.91 -15.52
C LEU A 60 19.93 7.55 -14.39
N TYR A 61 19.14 6.73 -13.71
CA TYR A 61 18.31 7.11 -12.57
C TYR A 61 18.64 6.19 -11.39
N GLU A 62 18.79 6.76 -10.20
CA GLU A 62 18.93 6.00 -8.96
C GLU A 62 17.64 6.08 -8.14
N ILE A 63 17.08 4.92 -7.80
CA ILE A 63 15.84 4.80 -7.04
C ILE A 63 16.17 4.12 -5.70
N PRO A 64 15.96 4.77 -4.54
CA PRO A 64 16.24 4.14 -3.25
C PRO A 64 15.26 2.99 -2.96
N ILE A 65 15.76 1.92 -2.37
CA ILE A 65 14.97 0.79 -1.89
C ILE A 65 14.74 0.99 -0.39
N THR A 66 13.48 1.05 0.04
CA THR A 66 13.10 1.15 1.46
C THR A 66 12.16 0.01 1.81
N ASN A 67 12.46 -0.74 2.88
CA ASN A 67 11.65 -1.90 3.31
C ASN A 67 11.35 -2.90 2.17
N ASN A 68 12.33 -3.16 1.29
CA ASN A 68 12.16 -3.99 0.10
C ASN A 68 11.07 -3.50 -0.88
N THR A 69 10.79 -2.20 -0.88
CA THR A 69 9.85 -1.54 -1.79
C THR A 69 10.52 -0.36 -2.49
N ILE A 70 10.03 -0.02 -3.68
CA ILE A 70 10.43 1.15 -4.45
C ILE A 70 9.24 2.08 -4.66
N SER A 71 9.48 3.40 -4.64
CA SER A 71 8.42 4.37 -4.86
C SER A 71 8.04 4.45 -6.35
N ALA A 72 6.80 4.11 -6.68
CA ALA A 72 6.28 4.22 -8.04
C ALA A 72 6.31 5.66 -8.59
N LEU A 73 6.32 6.67 -7.70
CA LEU A 73 6.40 8.08 -8.10
C LEU A 73 7.73 8.43 -8.76
N LYS A 74 8.81 7.69 -8.46
CA LYS A 74 10.12 7.92 -9.09
C LYS A 74 10.13 7.57 -10.58
N PHE A 75 9.29 6.67 -11.04
CA PHE A 75 9.14 6.39 -12.47
C PHE A 75 8.55 7.58 -13.26
N LYS A 76 7.84 8.52 -12.61
CA LYS A 76 7.36 9.75 -13.27
C LYS A 76 8.50 10.69 -13.68
N GLU A 77 9.67 10.58 -13.06
CA GLU A 77 10.87 11.34 -13.40
C GLU A 77 11.53 10.82 -14.69
N ILE A 78 11.25 9.55 -15.05
CA ILE A 78 11.73 8.91 -16.27
C ILE A 78 10.81 9.31 -17.43
N ARG A 79 11.38 10.08 -18.37
CA ARG A 79 10.67 10.62 -19.53
C ARG A 79 11.46 10.33 -20.78
N ALA A 80 10.75 9.95 -21.84
CA ALA A 80 11.28 9.76 -23.18
C ALA A 80 10.36 10.45 -24.19
N ASP A 81 10.90 10.72 -25.36
CA ASP A 81 10.12 11.30 -26.46
C ASP A 81 9.10 10.29 -27.01
N PRO A 82 7.94 10.78 -27.48
CA PRO A 82 6.92 9.97 -28.12
C PRO A 82 7.43 9.06 -29.24
N LEU A 83 7.02 7.79 -29.22
CA LEU A 83 7.25 6.89 -30.36
C LEU A 83 6.29 7.23 -31.51
N PRO A 84 6.74 7.20 -32.78
CA PRO A 84 5.83 7.44 -33.91
C PRO A 84 4.76 6.34 -34.00
N GLY A 85 3.49 6.72 -33.80
CA GLY A 85 2.33 5.81 -33.84
C GLY A 85 1.77 5.41 -32.47
N SER A 86 2.31 5.95 -31.37
CA SER A 86 1.74 5.84 -30.03
C SER A 86 0.43 6.61 -29.89
N ARG A 87 -0.40 6.24 -28.91
CA ARG A 87 -1.58 7.02 -28.53
C ARG A 87 -1.15 8.16 -27.61
N GLU A 88 -1.70 9.35 -27.82
CA GLU A 88 -1.42 10.52 -26.96
C GLU A 88 -1.74 10.26 -25.47
N GLU A 89 -2.70 9.38 -25.18
CA GLU A 89 -3.09 8.99 -23.82
C GLU A 89 -2.00 8.19 -23.08
N ASP A 90 -1.25 7.35 -23.81
CA ASP A 90 -0.20 6.49 -23.26
C ASP A 90 1.04 7.31 -22.91
N GLU A 91 1.36 8.29 -23.76
CA GLU A 91 2.56 9.12 -23.66
C GLU A 91 2.32 10.49 -23.03
N SER A 92 1.24 10.61 -22.25
CA SER A 92 0.99 11.76 -21.39
C SER A 92 2.30 12.18 -20.70
N GLY A 93 2.73 13.45 -20.83
CA GLY A 93 4.03 13.98 -20.34
C GLY A 93 4.29 13.89 -18.83
N LYS A 94 3.51 13.08 -18.11
CA LYS A 94 3.59 12.74 -16.70
C LYS A 94 4.64 11.66 -16.37
N GLY A 95 5.39 11.18 -17.38
CA GLY A 95 6.49 10.20 -17.23
C GLY A 95 6.03 8.74 -17.25
N LEU A 96 6.97 7.83 -17.01
CA LEU A 96 6.72 6.38 -17.04
C LEU A 96 5.72 5.96 -15.96
N LYS A 97 4.76 5.11 -16.35
CA LYS A 97 3.73 4.56 -15.47
C LYS A 97 4.05 3.09 -15.16
N VAL A 98 3.78 2.67 -13.92
CA VAL A 98 3.84 1.26 -13.53
C VAL A 98 2.50 0.63 -13.84
N PHE A 99 2.51 -0.46 -14.62
CA PHE A 99 1.33 -1.25 -14.92
C PHE A 99 1.38 -2.55 -14.12
N ASP A 100 0.54 -2.63 -13.09
CA ASP A 100 0.39 -3.82 -12.24
C ASP A 100 -1.12 -4.11 -12.05
N PRO A 101 -1.72 -4.95 -12.92
CA PRO A 101 -3.13 -5.24 -12.85
C PRO A 101 -3.47 -5.92 -11.50
N ALA A 102 -4.49 -5.40 -10.82
CA ALA A 102 -4.92 -5.86 -9.49
C ALA A 102 -3.87 -5.74 -8.37
N TYR A 103 -2.83 -4.93 -8.54
CA TYR A 103 -1.80 -4.66 -7.53
C TYR A 103 -1.11 -5.94 -7.01
N GLN A 104 -0.87 -6.93 -7.88
CA GLN A 104 -0.34 -8.23 -7.49
C GLN A 104 1.05 -8.14 -6.85
N ASN A 105 1.84 -7.13 -7.25
CA ASN A 105 3.19 -6.91 -6.73
C ASN A 105 3.40 -5.47 -6.24
N THR A 106 2.32 -4.78 -5.85
CA THR A 106 2.36 -3.38 -5.38
C THR A 106 1.96 -3.28 -3.92
N ALA A 107 2.89 -2.82 -3.07
CA ALA A 107 2.59 -2.42 -1.71
C ALA A 107 1.91 -1.03 -1.71
N VAL A 108 0.62 -0.98 -1.35
CA VAL A 108 -0.19 0.25 -1.45
C VAL A 108 -0.09 1.14 -0.20
N CYS A 109 -0.10 0.53 0.98
CA CYS A 109 -0.10 1.27 2.24
C CYS A 109 0.77 0.60 3.30
N TYR A 110 1.25 1.42 4.23
CA TYR A 110 1.88 0.94 5.44
C TYR A 110 0.81 0.67 6.50
N SER A 111 0.78 -0.55 7.03
CA SER A 111 -0.15 -0.97 8.08
C SER A 111 0.60 -1.61 9.24
N LYS A 112 0.22 -1.22 10.46
CA LYS A 112 0.67 -1.87 11.71
C LYS A 112 -0.41 -2.78 12.30
N ILE A 113 -1.52 -3.02 11.58
CA ILE A 113 -2.71 -3.66 12.14
C ILE A 113 -2.61 -5.18 12.07
N THR A 114 -2.41 -5.73 10.88
CA THR A 114 -2.37 -7.17 10.64
C THR A 114 -1.12 -7.54 9.85
N TYR A 115 -0.64 -8.76 10.09
CA TYR A 115 0.37 -9.41 9.27
C TYR A 115 -0.20 -10.74 8.77
N ILE A 116 -0.07 -10.96 7.47
CA ILE A 116 -0.57 -12.16 6.78
C ILE A 116 0.62 -12.75 6.02
N ASN A 117 0.93 -14.01 6.27
CA ASN A 117 1.89 -14.78 5.49
C ASN A 117 1.13 -15.91 4.77
N GLY A 118 1.00 -15.79 3.45
CA GLY A 118 0.26 -16.75 2.64
C GLY A 118 0.90 -18.13 2.58
N ASP A 119 2.23 -18.21 2.58
CA ASP A 119 2.97 -19.47 2.40
C ASP A 119 2.90 -20.35 3.66
N THR A 120 3.01 -19.73 4.83
CA THR A 120 2.94 -20.43 6.13
C THR A 120 1.54 -20.47 6.72
N GLY A 121 0.58 -19.76 6.12
CA GLY A 121 -0.77 -19.58 6.68
C GLY A 121 -0.80 -18.78 8.00
N ALA A 122 0.29 -18.09 8.36
CA ALA A 122 0.36 -17.37 9.62
C ALA A 122 -0.40 -16.02 9.56
N LEU A 123 -1.35 -15.84 10.46
CA LEU A 123 -2.11 -14.60 10.65
C LEU A 123 -1.81 -14.01 12.03
N ARG A 124 -1.42 -12.73 12.07
CA ARG A 124 -1.16 -12.02 13.33
C ARG A 124 -1.90 -10.69 13.38
N TYR A 125 -2.54 -10.41 14.50
CA TYR A 125 -3.17 -9.11 14.79
C TYR A 125 -2.30 -8.36 15.80
N ARG A 126 -1.78 -7.19 15.41
CA ARG A 126 -0.86 -6.38 16.23
C ARG A 126 0.31 -7.20 16.81
N GLY A 127 0.75 -8.24 16.10
CA GLY A 127 1.82 -9.16 16.53
C GLY A 127 1.35 -10.44 17.26
N TYR A 128 0.11 -10.49 17.74
CA TYR A 128 -0.45 -11.66 18.41
C TYR A 128 -0.94 -12.71 17.38
N PRO A 129 -0.60 -14.00 17.54
CA PRO A 129 -1.17 -15.08 16.72
C PRO A 129 -2.69 -15.16 16.87
N ILE A 130 -3.39 -15.44 15.77
CA ILE A 130 -4.86 -15.48 15.75
C ILE A 130 -5.43 -16.57 16.67
N GLU A 131 -4.74 -17.69 16.81
CA GLU A 131 -5.16 -18.84 17.62
C GLU A 131 -5.25 -18.44 19.10
N GLN A 132 -4.28 -17.65 19.58
CA GLN A 132 -4.26 -17.17 20.95
C GLN A 132 -5.40 -16.20 21.24
N LEU A 133 -5.70 -15.30 20.30
CA LEU A 133 -6.80 -14.35 20.43
C LEU A 133 -8.16 -15.05 20.39
N ALA A 134 -8.31 -16.08 19.54
CA ALA A 134 -9.54 -16.84 19.43
C ALA A 134 -9.87 -17.64 20.70
N GLU A 135 -8.87 -18.20 21.37
CA GLU A 135 -9.06 -18.98 22.60
C GLU A 135 -9.21 -18.14 23.87
N LYS A 136 -8.47 -17.01 23.96
CA LYS A 136 -8.28 -16.29 25.23
C LYS A 136 -8.91 -14.91 25.28
N SER A 137 -9.45 -14.40 24.16
CA SER A 137 -9.99 -13.05 24.09
C SER A 137 -11.44 -13.03 23.59
N THR A 138 -12.15 -11.99 23.98
CA THR A 138 -13.50 -11.70 23.51
C THR A 138 -13.48 -10.83 22.26
N TYR A 139 -14.58 -10.81 21.51
CA TYR A 139 -14.73 -9.97 20.33
C TYR A 139 -14.40 -8.48 20.60
N LEU A 140 -14.88 -7.94 21.73
CA LEU A 140 -14.65 -6.53 22.07
C LEU A 140 -13.19 -6.23 22.43
N GLU A 141 -12.48 -7.16 23.08
CA GLU A 141 -11.04 -7.02 23.34
C GLU A 141 -10.23 -7.02 22.04
N VAL A 142 -10.56 -7.93 21.11
CA VAL A 142 -9.90 -7.99 19.80
C VAL A 142 -10.23 -6.73 18.96
N ALA A 143 -11.48 -6.25 19.00
CA ALA A 143 -11.84 -5.00 18.33
C ALA A 143 -11.06 -3.80 18.89
N TYR A 144 -10.93 -3.72 20.22
CA TYR A 144 -10.12 -2.69 20.86
C TYR A 144 -8.64 -2.79 20.44
N LEU A 145 -8.06 -3.99 20.44
CA LEU A 145 -6.69 -4.25 19.99
C LEU A 145 -6.44 -3.78 18.55
N LEU A 146 -7.35 -4.08 17.63
CA LEU A 146 -7.18 -3.70 16.22
C LEU A 146 -7.23 -2.18 16.04
N ILE A 147 -8.14 -1.50 16.74
CA ILE A 147 -8.37 -0.05 16.62
C ILE A 147 -7.25 0.74 17.32
N TYR A 148 -6.97 0.42 18.59
CA TYR A 148 -6.07 1.21 19.45
C TYR A 148 -4.64 0.67 19.50
N GLY A 149 -4.41 -0.58 19.11
CA GLY A 149 -3.08 -1.17 18.97
C GLY A 149 -2.60 -2.02 20.13
N GLU A 150 -3.24 -1.95 21.28
CA GLU A 150 -2.88 -2.70 22.49
C GLU A 150 -4.12 -3.38 23.10
N LEU A 151 -3.90 -4.43 23.90
CA LEU A 151 -4.99 -5.08 24.63
C LEU A 151 -5.49 -4.14 25.75
N PRO A 152 -6.81 -4.04 25.96
CA PRO A 152 -7.36 -3.13 26.95
C PRO A 152 -7.06 -3.60 28.37
N SER A 153 -6.80 -2.65 29.27
CA SER A 153 -6.88 -2.90 30.71
C SER A 153 -8.34 -3.15 31.14
N LYS A 154 -8.55 -3.73 32.33
CA LYS A 154 -9.91 -4.01 32.85
C LYS A 154 -10.81 -2.76 32.88
N GLN A 155 -10.26 -1.60 33.23
CA GLN A 155 -11.00 -0.34 33.26
C GLN A 155 -11.35 0.16 31.86
N GLN A 156 -10.40 0.10 30.93
CA GLN A 156 -10.62 0.49 29.53
C GLN A 156 -11.64 -0.43 28.86
N TYR A 157 -11.57 -1.74 29.13
CA TYR A 157 -12.54 -2.71 28.62
C TYR A 157 -13.95 -2.41 29.14
N ALA A 158 -14.10 -2.17 30.45
CA ALA A 158 -15.40 -1.83 31.03
C ALA A 158 -15.99 -0.55 30.42
N TYR A 159 -15.16 0.48 30.26
CA TYR A 159 -15.57 1.74 29.61
C TYR A 159 -15.97 1.52 28.15
N PHE A 160 -15.13 0.83 27.37
CA PHE A 160 -15.37 0.57 25.96
C PHE A 160 -16.64 -0.27 25.74
N SER A 161 -16.83 -1.32 26.54
CA SER A 161 -18.04 -2.14 26.52
C SER A 161 -19.28 -1.31 26.86
N HIS A 162 -19.20 -0.45 27.88
CA HIS A 162 -20.31 0.41 28.27
C HIS A 162 -20.69 1.39 27.15
N GLU A 163 -19.72 2.08 26.56
CA GLU A 163 -19.93 3.01 25.45
C GLU A 163 -20.57 2.32 24.24
N ILE A 164 -20.10 1.13 23.87
CA ILE A 164 -20.68 0.35 22.76
C ILE A 164 -22.12 -0.03 23.06
N MET A 165 -22.38 -0.59 24.25
CA MET A 165 -23.72 -1.01 24.66
C MET A 165 -24.70 0.18 24.68
N HIS A 166 -24.25 1.34 25.14
CA HIS A 166 -25.04 2.57 25.13
C HIS A 166 -25.45 3.00 23.72
N HIS A 167 -24.61 2.76 22.71
CA HIS A 167 -24.86 3.17 21.33
C HIS A 167 -25.60 2.13 20.47
N THR A 168 -26.12 1.04 21.06
CA THR A 168 -26.83 -0.04 20.33
C THR A 168 -28.17 0.38 19.72
N PHE A 169 -28.84 1.39 20.29
CA PHE A 169 -30.15 1.84 19.83
C PHE A 169 -30.08 2.49 18.45
N VAL A 170 -30.89 2.00 17.50
CA VAL A 170 -31.01 2.56 16.15
C VAL A 170 -32.18 3.55 16.12
N HIS A 171 -32.02 4.66 15.41
CA HIS A 171 -33.07 5.66 15.25
C HIS A 171 -34.30 5.06 14.54
N PHE A 172 -35.51 5.42 14.97
CA PHE A 172 -36.76 4.87 14.43
C PHE A 172 -36.83 4.93 12.89
N ASN A 173 -36.51 6.08 12.29
CA ASN A 173 -36.49 6.26 10.83
C ASN A 173 -35.64 5.22 10.07
N VAL A 174 -34.50 4.78 10.65
CA VAL A 174 -33.68 3.73 10.03
C VAL A 174 -34.38 2.39 10.13
N SER A 175 -35.03 2.09 11.26
CA SER A 175 -35.82 0.87 11.39
C SER A 175 -37.02 0.84 10.44
N GLU A 176 -37.64 2.00 10.18
CA GLU A 176 -38.72 2.13 9.21
C GLU A 176 -38.21 1.91 7.79
N LEU A 177 -37.10 2.55 7.41
CA LEU A 177 -36.43 2.31 6.13
C LEU A 177 -36.16 0.83 5.91
N MET A 178 -35.62 0.14 6.91
CA MET A 178 -35.32 -1.29 6.84
C MET A 178 -36.59 -2.15 6.63
N ARG A 179 -37.77 -1.69 7.07
CA ARG A 179 -39.04 -2.38 6.83
C ARG A 179 -39.58 -2.19 5.41
N LYS A 180 -39.16 -1.14 4.71
CA LYS A 180 -39.64 -0.83 3.35
C LYS A 180 -38.96 -1.65 2.26
N PHE A 181 -37.87 -2.35 2.57
CA PHE A 181 -37.29 -3.29 1.61
C PHE A 181 -38.29 -4.39 1.25
N ASN A 182 -38.23 -4.88 0.02
CA ASN A 182 -39.00 -6.04 -0.42
C ASN A 182 -38.65 -7.26 0.45
N TYR A 183 -39.63 -8.13 0.69
CA TYR A 183 -39.49 -9.31 1.55
C TYR A 183 -38.39 -10.29 1.10
N ASP A 184 -38.00 -10.25 -0.18
CA ASP A 184 -36.96 -11.07 -0.81
C ASP A 184 -35.61 -10.35 -0.93
N ALA A 185 -35.48 -9.14 -0.38
CA ALA A 185 -34.25 -8.36 -0.45
C ALA A 185 -33.08 -9.10 0.21
N HIS A 186 -31.93 -9.10 -0.46
CA HIS A 186 -30.74 -9.74 0.06
C HIS A 186 -30.25 -9.02 1.33
N PRO A 187 -30.00 -9.73 2.46
CA PRO A 187 -29.66 -9.09 3.74
C PRO A 187 -28.46 -8.16 3.70
N MET A 188 -27.45 -8.47 2.88
CA MET A 188 -26.29 -7.57 2.71
C MET A 188 -26.66 -6.25 2.04
N GLY A 189 -27.60 -6.26 1.09
CA GLY A 189 -28.08 -5.03 0.45
C GLY A 189 -28.80 -4.15 1.46
N MET A 190 -29.72 -4.75 2.23
CA MET A 190 -30.41 -4.07 3.32
C MET A 190 -29.42 -3.50 4.36
N PHE A 191 -28.44 -4.30 4.77
CA PHE A 191 -27.44 -3.92 5.76
C PHE A 191 -26.58 -2.74 5.31
N ILE A 192 -26.06 -2.77 4.07
CA ILE A 192 -25.26 -1.68 3.50
C ILE A 192 -26.11 -0.41 3.38
N SER A 193 -27.33 -0.51 2.88
CA SER A 193 -28.25 0.64 2.79
C SER A 193 -28.59 1.21 4.17
N GLY A 194 -28.79 0.35 5.17
CA GLY A 194 -29.01 0.76 6.56
C GLY A 194 -27.81 1.54 7.13
N ILE A 195 -26.58 1.04 6.95
CA ILE A 195 -25.37 1.75 7.36
C ILE A 195 -25.23 3.09 6.64
N SER A 196 -25.44 3.09 5.32
CA SER A 196 -25.40 4.32 4.53
C SER A 196 -26.42 5.34 5.00
N ALA A 197 -27.64 4.91 5.31
CA ALA A 197 -28.67 5.78 5.86
C ALA A 197 -28.27 6.34 7.23
N MET A 198 -27.65 5.55 8.11
CA MET A 198 -27.17 6.04 9.42
C MET A 198 -26.16 7.19 9.29
N SER A 199 -25.38 7.25 8.21
CA SER A 199 -24.43 8.34 7.99
C SER A 199 -25.11 9.72 7.88
N THR A 200 -26.38 9.79 7.44
CA THR A 200 -27.11 11.05 7.28
C THR A 200 -27.64 11.62 8.60
N PHE A 201 -27.68 10.82 9.67
CA PHE A 201 -28.16 11.25 10.99
C PHE A 201 -27.09 11.99 11.80
N HIS A 202 -25.85 12.04 11.31
CA HIS A 202 -24.70 12.64 11.99
C HIS A 202 -23.98 13.62 11.05
N PRO A 203 -24.61 14.76 10.70
CA PRO A 203 -24.01 15.75 9.79
C PRO A 203 -22.72 16.35 10.36
N ASP A 204 -22.61 16.43 11.68
CA ASP A 204 -21.42 16.83 12.44
C ASP A 204 -20.23 15.89 12.19
N ALA A 205 -20.49 14.63 11.84
CA ALA A 205 -19.50 13.60 11.57
C ALA A 205 -19.29 13.34 10.06
N ASN A 206 -19.87 14.15 9.17
CA ASN A 206 -19.74 13.93 7.74
C ASN A 206 -18.54 14.72 7.16
N PRO A 207 -17.48 14.07 6.66
CA PRO A 207 -16.32 14.77 6.08
C PRO A 207 -16.67 15.69 4.90
N ALA A 208 -17.74 15.40 4.16
CA ALA A 208 -18.18 16.25 3.06
C ALA A 208 -18.81 17.58 3.55
N LEU A 209 -19.33 17.63 4.78
CA LEU A 209 -19.97 18.81 5.36
C LEU A 209 -19.05 19.55 6.35
N ALA A 210 -18.29 18.80 7.16
CA ALA A 210 -17.46 19.32 8.23
C ALA A 210 -15.95 19.40 7.87
N GLY A 211 -15.57 18.95 6.67
CA GLY A 211 -14.20 18.96 6.15
C GLY A 211 -13.48 17.61 6.23
N SER A 212 -12.55 17.38 5.30
CA SER A 212 -11.80 16.13 5.14
C SER A 212 -10.97 15.75 6.37
N ASP A 213 -10.51 16.73 7.12
CA ASP A 213 -9.57 16.54 8.22
C ASP A 213 -10.25 16.25 9.57
N LEU A 214 -11.59 16.16 9.59
CA LEU A 214 -12.39 16.04 10.81
C LEU A 214 -11.87 14.95 11.76
N TYR A 215 -11.68 13.75 11.24
CA TYR A 215 -11.25 12.58 12.03
C TYR A 215 -9.77 12.56 12.39
N ILE A 216 -8.97 13.44 11.75
CA ILE A 216 -7.56 13.63 12.07
C ILE A 216 -7.43 14.63 13.21
N ARG A 217 -8.23 15.71 13.17
CA ARG A 217 -8.19 16.80 14.15
C ARG A 217 -8.87 16.43 15.47
N ASP A 218 -10.00 15.72 15.42
CA ASP A 218 -10.79 15.39 16.60
C ASP A 218 -10.93 13.88 16.81
N GLU A 219 -10.13 13.37 17.74
CA GLU A 219 -10.20 11.98 18.18
C GLU A 219 -11.54 11.63 18.86
N ARG A 220 -12.19 12.57 19.54
CA ARG A 220 -13.46 12.30 20.23
C ARG A 220 -14.57 12.01 19.23
N ILE A 221 -14.63 12.76 18.14
CA ILE A 221 -15.59 12.51 17.05
C ILE A 221 -15.32 11.15 16.41
N ARG A 222 -14.05 10.84 16.13
CA ARG A 222 -13.64 9.54 15.58
C ARG A 222 -14.05 8.37 16.49
N ASN A 223 -13.71 8.44 17.78
CA ASN A 223 -14.06 7.41 18.76
C ASN A 223 -15.56 7.25 18.93
N LYS A 224 -16.32 8.36 18.94
CA LYS A 224 -17.79 8.32 19.01
C LYS A 224 -18.40 7.60 17.80
N GLN A 225 -17.87 7.82 16.59
CA GLN A 225 -18.36 7.08 15.40
C GLN A 225 -17.98 5.60 15.44
N ILE A 226 -16.79 5.26 15.96
CA ILE A 226 -16.39 3.88 16.19
C ILE A 226 -17.38 3.17 17.12
N TYR A 227 -17.71 3.76 18.27
CA TYR A 227 -18.66 3.18 19.22
C TYR A 227 -20.05 3.02 18.61
N ARG A 228 -20.51 4.02 17.85
CA ARG A 228 -21.78 3.96 17.12
C ARG A 228 -21.82 2.85 16.09
N LEU A 229 -20.76 2.69 15.29
CA LEU A 229 -20.70 1.63 14.28
C LEU A 229 -20.68 0.25 14.94
N LEU A 230 -19.80 0.02 15.92
CA LEU A 230 -19.70 -1.26 16.63
C LEU A 230 -21.01 -1.62 17.36
N GLY A 231 -21.67 -0.63 17.98
CA GLY A 231 -22.93 -0.85 18.70
C GLY A 231 -24.14 -1.05 17.78
N LYS A 232 -24.27 -0.28 16.70
CA LYS A 232 -25.46 -0.31 15.83
C LYS A 232 -25.43 -1.42 14.78
N THR A 233 -24.24 -1.86 14.37
CA THR A 233 -24.08 -2.92 13.35
C THR A 233 -24.81 -4.22 13.73
N PRO A 234 -24.67 -4.78 14.96
CA PRO A 234 -25.43 -5.95 15.38
C PRO A 234 -26.95 -5.73 15.33
N THR A 235 -27.43 -4.57 15.75
CA THR A 235 -28.86 -4.21 15.72
C THR A 235 -29.38 -4.16 14.28
N LEU A 236 -28.64 -3.56 13.35
CA LEU A 236 -29.01 -3.54 11.93
C LEU A 236 -29.01 -4.93 11.31
N ALA A 237 -28.01 -5.75 11.63
CA ALA A 237 -27.95 -7.14 11.16
C ALA A 237 -29.15 -7.95 11.67
N ALA A 238 -29.53 -7.75 12.95
CA ALA A 238 -30.71 -8.38 13.53
C ALA A 238 -32.02 -7.91 12.86
N ILE A 239 -32.15 -6.60 12.55
CA ILE A 239 -33.32 -6.07 11.82
C ILE A 239 -33.39 -6.68 10.40
N ALA A 240 -32.27 -6.73 9.67
CA ALA A 240 -32.22 -7.33 8.34
C ALA A 240 -32.60 -8.81 8.37
N TYR A 241 -32.11 -9.55 9.37
CA TYR A 241 -32.47 -10.96 9.56
C TYR A 241 -33.97 -11.12 9.87
N ARG A 242 -34.51 -10.30 10.79
CA ARG A 242 -35.93 -10.33 11.16
C ARG A 242 -36.86 -10.03 9.98
N HIS A 243 -36.49 -9.05 9.17
CA HIS A 243 -37.24 -8.70 7.97
C HIS A 243 -37.31 -9.88 6.98
N ARG A 244 -36.18 -10.54 6.74
CA ARG A 244 -36.11 -11.74 5.87
C ARG A 244 -36.99 -12.89 6.35
N ILE A 245 -37.13 -13.08 7.67
CA ILE A 245 -38.00 -14.13 8.23
C ILE A 245 -39.45 -13.66 8.45
N GLY A 246 -39.80 -12.42 8.06
CA GLY A 246 -41.14 -11.85 8.18
C GLY A 246 -41.56 -11.45 9.60
N ARG A 247 -40.62 -11.09 10.49
CA ARG A 247 -40.86 -10.70 11.90
C ARG A 247 -40.47 -9.26 12.25
#